data_AF-A0AAV0Y4S1-F1
#
_entry.id   AF-A0AAV0Y4S1-F1
#
_cell.length_a   1.000
_cell.length_b   1.000
_cell.length_c   1.000
_cell.angle_alpha   90.00
_cell.angle_beta   90.00
_cell.angle_gamma   90.00
#
_symmetry.space_group_name_H-M   'P 1'
#
loop_
_entity.id
_entity.type
_entity.pdbx_description
1 polymer ?
#
loop_
_entity_poly.entity_id
_entity_poly.type
_entity_poly.pdbx_seq_one_letter_code
_entity_poly.pdbx_strand_id
1 'polypeptide(L)'
;MEAVILTTKRGYVLPQLRIQGVDVTIKENITYLGVELHRVLGFGAHIKTASATALALSRILPNIGGSGQKKRKLLSTVVTSKLLYASPLWVGALDVKRNVEELQRPQRVMAIRIIRAYRTISTAAAMVIAGLVPAHLLAWERSERHRRKSEEDQERVKDVIREEVIHKWQQEWNREPNGQWTRSLIKDLSAWVNRKHGTVDFHTTQMLSSHGCFGKYLWRFKKLDNPRCIDCGEPTDDVEHVMFRCGRWERDRRALEVVRICVF
;
A
#
# COMPACT_ATOMS: atom_id res chain seq x y z
N MET A 1 1.31 -39.77 0.17
CA MET A 1 2.27 -38.64 0.09
C MET A 1 1.88 -37.76 -1.08
N GLU A 2 2.24 -36.48 -1.06
CA GLU A 2 1.93 -35.53 -2.13
C GLU A 2 3.22 -35.02 -2.74
N ALA A 3 3.23 -34.81 -4.06
CA ALA A 3 4.36 -34.23 -4.78
C ALA A 3 3.89 -33.12 -5.72
N VAL A 4 4.75 -32.14 -5.96
CA VAL A 4 4.58 -31.14 -7.02
C VAL A 4 5.71 -31.29 -8.02
N ILE A 5 5.40 -31.23 -9.31
CA ILE A 5 6.42 -31.22 -10.36
C ILE A 5 6.70 -29.77 -10.71
N LEU A 6 7.95 -29.35 -10.54
CA LEU A 6 8.38 -28.01 -10.92
C LEU A 6 8.68 -27.99 -12.41
N THR A 7 7.80 -27.35 -13.18
CA THR A 7 7.94 -27.21 -14.63
C THR A 7 7.20 -25.98 -15.14
N THR A 8 7.85 -25.25 -16.05
CA THR A 8 7.24 -24.12 -16.79
C THR A 8 6.52 -24.59 -18.06
N LYS A 9 6.64 -25.87 -18.44
CA LYS A 9 5.99 -26.43 -19.62
C LYS A 9 4.46 -26.49 -19.43
N ARG A 10 3.72 -26.15 -20.50
CA ARG A 10 2.24 -26.20 -20.51
C ARG A 10 1.71 -27.61 -20.74
N GLY A 11 2.42 -28.44 -21.50
CA GLY A 11 2.13 -29.87 -21.68
C GLY A 11 3.30 -30.71 -21.20
N TYR A 12 3.03 -31.65 -20.30
CA TYR A 12 3.97 -32.65 -19.83
C TYR A 12 3.21 -33.89 -19.37
N VAL A 13 3.83 -35.06 -19.48
CA VAL A 13 3.26 -36.31 -18.99
C VAL A 13 3.49 -36.38 -17.48
N LEU A 14 2.45 -36.69 -16.72
CA LEU A 14 2.55 -36.90 -15.28
C LEU A 14 3.20 -38.28 -15.03
N PRO A 15 4.38 -38.34 -14.39
CA PRO A 15 5.00 -39.60 -14.01
C PRO A 15 4.18 -40.30 -12.92
N GLN A 16 4.17 -41.63 -12.90
CA GLN A 16 3.71 -42.37 -11.73
C GLN A 16 4.87 -42.45 -10.73
N LEU A 17 4.72 -41.80 -9.58
CA LEU A 17 5.73 -41.78 -8.52
C LEU A 17 5.34 -42.78 -7.43
N ARG A 18 6.21 -43.77 -7.17
CA ARG A 18 6.11 -44.71 -6.06
C ARG A 18 7.30 -44.57 -5.13
N ILE A 19 7.05 -44.38 -3.84
CA ILE A 19 8.09 -44.35 -2.81
C ILE A 19 7.78 -45.46 -1.81
N GLN A 20 8.71 -46.41 -1.64
CA GLN A 20 8.55 -47.58 -0.76
C GLN A 20 7.22 -48.35 -0.97
N GLY A 21 6.78 -48.48 -2.22
CA GLY A 21 5.53 -49.18 -2.57
C GLY A 21 4.24 -48.37 -2.40
N VAL A 22 4.32 -47.12 -1.93
CA VAL A 22 3.17 -46.21 -1.81
C VAL A 22 3.11 -45.27 -3.01
N ASP A 23 1.95 -45.18 -3.66
CA ASP A 23 1.69 -44.23 -4.73
C ASP A 23 1.65 -42.78 -4.20
N VAL A 24 2.37 -41.89 -4.88
CA VAL A 24 2.46 -40.46 -4.53
C VAL A 24 1.56 -39.66 -5.46
N THR A 25 0.58 -38.97 -4.90
CA THR A 25 -0.33 -38.13 -5.67
C THR A 25 0.38 -36.85 -6.11
N ILE A 26 0.43 -36.61 -7.42
CA ILE A 26 0.93 -35.35 -7.96
C ILE A 26 -0.19 -34.30 -7.90
N LYS A 27 0.09 -33.18 -7.24
CA LYS A 27 -0.79 -32.00 -7.20
C LYS A 27 -0.13 -30.82 -7.93
N GLU A 28 -0.92 -29.81 -8.28
CA GLU A 28 -0.39 -28.55 -8.85
C GLU A 28 0.21 -27.61 -7.80
N ASN A 29 -0.25 -27.72 -6.56
CA ASN A 29 0.21 -26.93 -5.41
C ASN A 29 0.54 -27.86 -4.25
N ILE A 30 1.62 -27.57 -3.54
CA ILE A 30 1.97 -28.22 -2.27
C ILE A 30 2.41 -27.18 -1.25
N THR A 31 2.04 -27.37 0.01
CA THR A 31 2.55 -26.53 1.10
C THR A 31 3.87 -27.11 1.60
N TYR A 32 4.95 -26.34 1.50
CA TYR A 32 6.25 -26.70 2.05
C TYR A 32 6.77 -25.57 2.94
N LEU A 33 7.03 -25.87 4.21
CA LEU A 33 7.46 -24.91 5.23
C LEU A 33 6.54 -23.67 5.36
N GLY A 34 5.26 -23.78 4.98
CA GLY A 34 4.31 -22.66 4.98
C GLY A 34 4.30 -21.82 3.70
N VAL A 35 5.13 -22.17 2.69
CA VAL A 35 5.04 -21.63 1.32
C VAL A 35 4.12 -22.54 0.51
N GLU A 36 3.15 -21.95 -0.18
CA GLU A 36 2.38 -22.68 -1.20
C GLU A 36 3.15 -22.66 -2.52
N LEU A 37 3.81 -23.77 -2.83
CA LEU A 37 4.61 -23.95 -4.04
C LEU A 37 3.71 -24.44 -5.17
N HIS A 38 3.46 -23.56 -6.14
CA HIS A 38 2.82 -23.93 -7.40
C HIS A 38 3.82 -24.60 -8.35
N ARG A 39 3.35 -25.43 -9.29
CA ARG A 39 4.18 -26.09 -10.31
C ARG A 39 5.14 -25.16 -11.08
N VAL A 40 4.75 -23.90 -11.27
CA VAL A 40 5.59 -22.87 -11.94
C VAL A 40 6.36 -21.97 -10.95
N LEU A 41 6.45 -22.35 -9.67
CA LEU A 41 6.94 -21.50 -8.57
C LEU A 41 6.18 -20.17 -8.46
N GLY A 42 4.91 -20.17 -8.86
CA GLY A 42 4.04 -19.00 -8.80
C GLY A 42 3.64 -18.67 -7.36
N PHE A 43 3.56 -17.38 -7.05
CA PHE A 43 3.22 -16.87 -5.72
C PHE A 43 1.75 -16.44 -5.59
N GLY A 44 0.94 -16.66 -6.63
CA GLY A 44 -0.45 -16.19 -6.69
C GLY A 44 -1.34 -16.75 -5.57
N ALA A 45 -1.14 -18.01 -5.17
CA ALA A 45 -1.89 -18.61 -4.07
C ALA A 45 -1.55 -17.93 -2.73
N HIS A 46 -0.28 -17.57 -2.54
CA HIS A 46 0.16 -16.79 -1.39
C HIS A 46 -0.51 -15.41 -1.33
N ILE A 47 -0.63 -14.70 -2.45
CA ILE A 47 -1.37 -13.42 -2.53
C ILE A 47 -2.83 -13.61 -2.11
N LYS A 48 -3.50 -14.71 -2.49
CA LYS A 48 -4.89 -14.98 -2.10
C LYS A 48 -5.05 -15.08 -0.58
N THR A 49 -4.12 -15.75 0.12
CA THR A 49 -4.18 -15.85 1.59
C THR A 49 -3.99 -14.48 2.27
N ALA A 50 -3.08 -13.66 1.75
CA ALA A 50 -2.86 -12.30 2.24
C ALA A 50 -4.07 -11.40 1.94
N SER A 51 -4.69 -11.56 0.77
CA SER A 51 -5.93 -10.87 0.36
C SER A 51 -7.07 -11.20 1.33
N ALA A 52 -7.29 -12.47 1.64
CA ALA A 52 -8.31 -12.90 2.59
C ALA A 52 -8.08 -12.28 3.97
N THR A 53 -6.83 -12.25 4.43
CA THR A 53 -6.45 -11.61 5.71
C THR A 53 -6.72 -10.11 5.70
N ALA A 54 -6.34 -9.40 4.63
CA ALA A 54 -6.60 -7.98 4.47
C ALA A 54 -8.10 -7.68 4.47
N LEU A 55 -8.90 -8.50 3.77
CA LEU A 55 -10.36 -8.37 3.74
C LEU A 55 -10.98 -8.59 5.13
N ALA A 56 -10.55 -9.62 5.86
CA ALA A 56 -11.02 -9.88 7.22
C ALA A 56 -10.71 -8.71 8.17
N LEU A 57 -9.47 -8.22 8.15
CA LEU A 57 -9.08 -7.02 8.92
C LEU A 57 -9.87 -5.78 8.49
N SER A 58 -10.15 -5.64 7.19
CA SER A 58 -10.89 -4.48 6.69
C SER A 58 -12.33 -4.40 7.19
N ARG A 59 -12.93 -5.53 7.60
CA ARG A 59 -14.31 -5.60 8.14
C ARG A 59 -14.37 -5.08 9.58
N ILE A 60 -13.33 -5.27 10.38
CA ILE A 60 -13.26 -4.80 11.77
C ILE A 60 -12.66 -3.38 11.89
N LEU A 61 -12.27 -2.77 10.76
CA LEU A 61 -11.66 -1.45 10.70
C LEU A 61 -12.58 -0.46 9.95
N PRO A 62 -13.63 0.07 10.60
CA PRO A 62 -14.56 1.01 9.95
C PRO A 62 -13.84 2.29 9.51
N ASN A 63 -14.36 2.99 8.50
CA ASN A 63 -13.75 4.25 8.05
C ASN A 63 -13.96 5.39 9.05
N ILE A 64 -15.11 5.44 9.72
CA ILE A 64 -15.43 6.46 10.73
C ILE A 64 -15.38 5.79 12.11
N GLY A 65 -14.68 6.42 13.06
CA GLY A 65 -14.49 5.88 14.41
C GLY A 65 -13.52 4.69 14.52
N GLY A 66 -13.57 4.02 15.66
CA GLY A 66 -12.75 2.84 15.97
C GLY A 66 -11.26 3.15 16.13
N SER A 67 -10.41 2.17 15.82
CA SER A 67 -8.98 2.24 16.11
C SER A 67 -8.27 3.35 15.34
N GLY A 68 -7.32 4.03 15.99
CA GLY A 68 -6.49 5.08 15.38
C GLY A 68 -5.44 4.54 14.41
N GLN A 69 -4.81 5.43 13.64
CA GLN A 69 -3.86 5.09 12.56
C GLN A 69 -2.75 4.13 13.01
N LYS A 70 -2.13 4.36 14.18
CA LYS A 70 -1.03 3.52 14.70
C LYS A 70 -1.43 2.05 14.86
N LYS A 71 -2.59 1.80 15.49
CA LYS A 71 -3.14 0.44 15.68
C LYS A 71 -3.46 -0.23 14.34
N ARG A 72 -4.00 0.53 13.37
CA ARG A 72 -4.27 0.02 12.00
C ARG A 72 -3.01 -0.32 11.24
N LYS A 73 -1.97 0.51 11.36
CA LYS A 73 -0.66 0.26 10.76
C LYS A 73 -0.02 -0.99 11.35
N LEU A 74 -0.13 -1.19 12.66
CA LEU A 74 0.27 -2.44 13.31
C LEU A 74 -0.45 -3.65 12.72
N LEU A 75 -1.78 -3.62 12.58
CA LEU A 75 -2.52 -4.73 11.96
C LEU A 75 -2.11 -4.98 10.50
N SER A 76 -1.76 -3.93 9.76
CA SER A 76 -1.29 -4.07 8.37
C SER A 76 0.02 -4.85 8.25
N THR A 77 0.85 -4.89 9.31
CA THR A 77 2.10 -5.65 9.27
C THR A 77 1.85 -7.15 9.13
N VAL A 78 0.72 -7.67 9.63
CA VAL A 78 0.33 -9.08 9.44
C VAL A 78 0.13 -9.39 7.96
N VAL A 79 -0.55 -8.50 7.23
CA VAL A 79 -0.77 -8.65 5.78
C VAL A 79 0.56 -8.55 5.04
N THR A 80 1.40 -7.57 5.38
CA THR A 80 2.73 -7.40 4.77
C THR A 80 3.65 -8.60 5.03
N SER A 81 3.66 -9.14 6.26
CA SER A 81 4.46 -10.30 6.62
C SER A 81 4.03 -11.56 5.89
N LYS A 82 2.71 -11.75 5.71
CA LYS A 82 2.20 -12.76 4.79
C LYS A 82 2.72 -12.44 3.39
N LEU A 83 2.28 -11.36 2.74
CA LEU A 83 2.67 -11.03 1.36
C LEU A 83 4.14 -11.25 1.00
N LEU A 84 5.06 -10.89 1.90
CA LEU A 84 6.50 -10.94 1.67
C LEU A 84 7.15 -12.27 2.10
N TYR A 85 6.37 -13.26 2.49
CA TYR A 85 6.88 -14.56 2.88
C TYR A 85 7.56 -15.25 1.69
N ALA A 86 8.78 -15.75 1.92
CA ALA A 86 9.65 -16.31 0.89
C ALA A 86 9.88 -15.38 -0.33
N SER A 87 9.81 -14.05 -0.16
CA SER A 87 9.96 -13.11 -1.27
C SER A 87 11.21 -13.25 -2.13
N PRO A 88 12.39 -13.65 -1.61
CA PRO A 88 13.55 -13.88 -2.46
C PRO A 88 13.34 -14.95 -3.55
N LEU A 89 12.42 -15.91 -3.35
CA LEU A 89 12.16 -16.97 -4.32
C LEU A 89 11.33 -16.51 -5.51
N TRP A 90 10.44 -15.53 -5.32
CA TRP A 90 9.49 -15.08 -6.34
C TRP A 90 9.67 -13.62 -6.75
N VAL A 91 10.66 -12.89 -6.21
CA VAL A 91 10.92 -11.48 -6.56
C VAL A 91 11.12 -11.28 -8.07
N GLY A 92 11.72 -12.24 -8.77
CA GLY A 92 11.90 -12.19 -10.23
C GLY A 92 10.58 -12.21 -11.02
N ALA A 93 9.48 -12.66 -10.41
CA ALA A 93 8.16 -12.58 -11.05
C ALA A 93 7.59 -11.15 -11.09
N LEU A 94 8.21 -10.19 -10.38
CA LEU A 94 7.74 -8.80 -10.30
C LEU A 94 8.14 -7.94 -11.51
N ASP A 95 8.93 -8.47 -12.44
CA ASP A 95 9.22 -7.81 -13.72
C ASP A 95 7.95 -7.61 -14.56
N VAL A 96 6.92 -8.43 -14.31
CA VAL A 96 5.61 -8.32 -14.94
C VAL A 96 4.73 -7.35 -14.15
N LYS A 97 4.36 -6.21 -14.76
CA LYS A 97 3.50 -5.17 -14.14
C LYS A 97 2.22 -5.73 -13.50
N ARG A 98 1.55 -6.68 -14.15
CA ARG A 98 0.34 -7.33 -13.60
C ARG A 98 0.58 -7.97 -12.24
N ASN A 99 1.75 -8.57 -12.03
CA ASN A 99 2.10 -9.21 -10.77
C ASN A 99 2.31 -8.19 -9.65
N VAL A 100 2.90 -7.03 -9.98
CA VAL A 100 3.00 -5.90 -9.06
C VAL A 100 1.60 -5.39 -8.65
N GLU A 101 0.70 -5.22 -9.62
CA GLU A 101 -0.68 -4.79 -9.36
C GLU A 101 -1.44 -5.77 -8.47
N GLU A 102 -1.34 -7.08 -8.73
CA GLU A 102 -1.93 -8.13 -7.88
C GLU A 102 -1.35 -8.09 -6.46
N LEU A 103 -0.03 -7.94 -6.31
CA LEU A 103 0.65 -7.86 -5.02
C LEU A 103 0.22 -6.63 -4.21
N GLN A 104 -0.08 -5.52 -4.87
CA GLN A 104 -0.53 -4.29 -4.22
C GLN A 104 -2.00 -4.33 -3.77
N ARG A 105 -2.85 -5.25 -4.26
CA ARG A 105 -4.28 -5.28 -3.90
C ARG A 105 -4.53 -5.41 -2.39
N PRO A 106 -3.89 -6.35 -1.65
CA PRO A 106 -4.12 -6.47 -0.22
C PRO A 106 -3.53 -5.30 0.57
N GLN A 107 -2.40 -4.76 0.11
CA GLN A 107 -1.84 -3.53 0.69
C GLN A 107 -2.77 -2.34 0.51
N ARG A 108 -3.37 -2.16 -0.67
CA ARG A 108 -4.34 -1.10 -0.94
C ARG A 108 -5.52 -1.16 0.03
N VAL A 109 -6.07 -2.35 0.26
CA VAL A 109 -7.16 -2.55 1.22
C VAL A 109 -6.75 -2.03 2.60
N MET A 110 -5.55 -2.40 3.07
CA MET A 110 -5.06 -1.93 4.36
C MET A 110 -4.72 -0.44 4.37
N ALA A 111 -4.10 0.09 3.32
CA ALA A 111 -3.76 1.50 3.18
C ALA A 111 -5.01 2.38 3.33
N ILE A 112 -6.09 2.03 2.62
CA ILE A 112 -7.39 2.72 2.71
C ILE A 112 -7.91 2.71 4.16
N ARG A 113 -7.80 1.59 4.88
CA ARG A 113 -8.25 1.51 6.27
C ARG A 113 -7.37 2.30 7.22
N ILE A 114 -6.06 2.31 7.04
CA ILE A 114 -5.10 3.06 7.86
C ILE A 114 -5.43 4.55 7.81
N ILE A 115 -5.63 5.07 6.60
CA ILE A 115 -5.88 6.50 6.37
C ILE A 115 -7.36 6.85 6.42
N ARG A 116 -8.26 5.87 6.57
CA ARG A 116 -9.73 6.08 6.57
C ARG A 116 -10.22 6.75 5.27
N ALA A 117 -9.61 6.37 4.16
CA ALA A 117 -9.86 6.95 2.84
C ALA A 117 -11.19 6.50 2.21
N TYR A 118 -11.69 7.31 1.27
CA TYR A 118 -12.65 6.83 0.28
C TYR A 118 -11.99 5.85 -0.70
N ARG A 119 -12.77 4.85 -1.14
CA ARG A 119 -12.29 3.76 -2.01
C ARG A 119 -11.81 4.19 -3.39
N THR A 120 -12.09 5.44 -3.78
CA THR A 120 -11.81 6.05 -5.08
C THR A 120 -10.40 6.62 -5.20
N ILE A 121 -9.69 6.80 -4.09
CA ILE A 121 -8.31 7.32 -4.09
C ILE A 121 -7.40 6.34 -4.83
N SER A 122 -6.44 6.82 -5.63
CA SER A 122 -5.51 5.95 -6.36
C SER A 122 -4.65 5.11 -5.40
N THR A 123 -4.14 3.97 -5.87
CA THR A 123 -3.36 3.04 -5.03
C THR A 123 -2.05 3.67 -4.57
N ALA A 124 -1.35 4.36 -5.49
CA ALA A 124 -0.16 5.12 -5.19
C ALA A 124 -0.40 6.18 -4.11
N ALA A 125 -1.42 7.05 -4.27
CA ALA A 125 -1.72 8.08 -3.29
C ALA A 125 -2.10 7.49 -1.92
N ALA A 126 -2.89 6.40 -1.89
CA ALA A 126 -3.24 5.73 -0.64
C ALA A 126 -2.01 5.19 0.10
N MET A 127 -1.06 4.58 -0.61
CA MET A 127 0.20 4.10 -0.02
C MET A 127 1.08 5.23 0.50
N VAL A 128 1.22 6.32 -0.27
CA VAL A 128 1.97 7.52 0.12
C VAL A 128 1.37 8.15 1.39
N ILE A 129 0.07 8.43 1.41
CA ILE A 129 -0.61 9.03 2.57
C ILE A 129 -0.47 8.11 3.80
N ALA A 130 -0.60 6.80 3.62
CA ALA A 130 -0.46 5.81 4.69
C ALA A 130 1.00 5.67 5.20
N GLY A 131 1.98 6.12 4.42
CA GLY A 131 3.39 5.84 4.65
C GLY A 131 3.67 4.34 4.63
N LEU A 132 3.06 3.62 3.68
CA LEU A 132 3.31 2.21 3.43
C LEU A 132 4.16 2.08 2.17
N VAL A 133 5.35 1.50 2.32
CA VAL A 133 6.19 1.16 1.17
C VAL A 133 5.48 0.09 0.32
N PRO A 134 5.38 0.27 -0.99
CA PRO A 134 4.84 -0.74 -1.90
C PRO A 134 5.51 -2.11 -1.72
N ALA A 135 4.71 -3.18 -1.75
CA ALA A 135 5.16 -4.53 -1.44
C ALA A 135 6.22 -5.03 -2.41
N HIS A 136 6.20 -4.59 -3.67
CA HIS A 136 7.21 -5.00 -4.66
C HIS A 136 8.60 -4.44 -4.29
N LEU A 137 8.67 -3.21 -3.77
CA LEU A 137 9.90 -2.63 -3.26
C LEU A 137 10.37 -3.30 -1.97
N LEU A 138 9.44 -3.68 -1.08
CA LEU A 138 9.78 -4.46 0.12
C LEU A 138 10.25 -5.88 -0.21
N ALA A 139 9.71 -6.50 -1.26
CA ALA A 139 10.16 -7.81 -1.75
C ALA A 139 11.58 -7.72 -2.32
N TRP A 140 11.86 -6.66 -3.07
CA TRP A 140 13.20 -6.32 -3.55
C TRP A 140 14.18 -6.08 -2.39
N GLU A 141 13.79 -5.26 -1.39
CA GLU A 141 14.58 -5.01 -0.17
C GLU A 141 14.98 -6.33 0.52
N ARG A 142 14.03 -7.24 0.72
CA ARG A 142 14.30 -8.55 1.33
C ARG A 142 15.22 -9.43 0.49
N SER A 143 15.10 -9.36 -0.84
CA SER A 143 15.99 -10.09 -1.75
C SER A 143 17.42 -9.57 -1.68
N GLU A 144 17.61 -8.25 -1.70
CA GLU A 144 18.94 -7.64 -1.60
C GLU A 144 19.61 -7.95 -0.27
N ARG A 145 18.87 -7.84 0.85
CA ARG A 145 19.37 -8.23 2.17
C ARG A 145 19.78 -9.69 2.22
N HIS A 146 19.06 -10.59 1.52
CA HIS A 146 19.42 -12.00 1.47
C HIS A 146 20.69 -12.25 0.66
N ARG A 147 20.87 -11.55 -0.48
CA ARG A 147 22.06 -11.66 -1.33
C ARG A 147 23.32 -11.16 -0.62
N ARG A 148 23.20 -10.08 0.13
CA ARG A 148 24.30 -9.41 0.85
C ARG A 148 24.49 -9.88 2.29
N LYS A 149 23.92 -11.03 2.66
CA LYS A 149 23.93 -11.55 4.04
C LYS A 149 25.33 -11.89 4.59
N SER A 150 26.31 -12.04 3.70
CA SER A 150 27.70 -12.40 4.05
C SER A 150 28.60 -11.18 4.25
N GLU A 151 28.10 -9.96 4.00
CA GLU A 151 28.87 -8.73 4.20
C GLU A 151 29.06 -8.45 5.71
N GLU A 152 30.22 -7.93 6.11
CA GLU A 152 30.54 -7.74 7.53
C GLU A 152 29.69 -6.65 8.19
N ASP A 153 29.50 -5.51 7.52
CA ASP A 153 28.73 -4.37 8.04
C ASP A 153 27.23 -4.47 7.67
N GLN A 154 26.54 -5.40 8.33
CA GLN A 154 25.12 -5.64 8.08
C GLN A 154 24.22 -4.45 8.39
N GLU A 155 24.63 -3.50 9.24
CA GLU A 155 23.81 -2.34 9.56
C GLU A 155 23.86 -1.31 8.44
N ARG A 156 25.07 -0.95 7.99
CA ARG A 156 25.25 -0.07 6.84
C ARG A 156 24.57 -0.63 5.59
N VAL A 157 24.62 -1.94 5.38
CA VAL A 157 23.91 -2.59 4.26
C VAL A 157 22.40 -2.36 4.33
N LYS A 158 21.78 -2.45 5.51
CA LYS A 158 20.34 -2.18 5.66
C LYS A 158 20.03 -0.72 5.35
N ASP A 159 20.83 0.22 5.83
CA ASP A 159 20.61 1.64 5.62
C ASP A 159 20.69 2.00 4.13
N VAL A 160 21.74 1.54 3.45
CA VAL A 160 21.92 1.75 2.00
C VAL A 160 20.75 1.17 1.21
N ILE A 161 20.33 -0.06 1.51
CA ILE A 161 19.18 -0.67 0.83
C ILE A 161 17.91 0.13 1.13
N ARG A 162 17.72 0.61 2.35
CA ARG A 162 16.54 1.36 2.75
C ARG A 162 16.46 2.71 2.05
N GLU A 163 17.57 3.41 1.90
CA GLU A 163 17.68 4.63 1.10
C GLU A 163 17.33 4.35 -0.36
N GLU A 164 17.83 3.26 -0.93
CA GLU A 164 17.53 2.87 -2.32
C GLU A 164 16.04 2.56 -2.51
N VAL A 165 15.40 1.90 -1.54
CA VAL A 165 13.95 1.65 -1.54
C VAL A 165 13.17 2.96 -1.61
N ILE A 166 13.53 3.94 -0.75
CA ILE A 166 12.85 5.25 -0.74
C ILE A 166 13.09 5.99 -2.04
N HIS A 167 14.31 5.93 -2.59
CA HIS A 167 14.64 6.54 -3.88
C HIS A 167 13.81 5.97 -5.03
N LYS A 168 13.73 4.62 -5.14
CA LYS A 168 12.88 3.96 -6.14
C LYS A 168 11.41 4.34 -5.96
N TRP A 169 10.93 4.37 -4.72
CA TRP A 169 9.55 4.76 -4.44
C TRP A 169 9.26 6.21 -4.84
N GLN A 170 10.19 7.13 -4.57
CA GLN A 170 10.07 8.54 -4.97
C GLN A 170 10.03 8.68 -6.49
N GLN A 171 10.85 7.93 -7.24
CA GLN A 171 10.80 7.92 -8.70
C GLN A 171 9.46 7.42 -9.23
N GLU A 172 8.92 6.33 -8.67
CA GLU A 172 7.58 5.84 -9.02
C GLU A 172 6.51 6.90 -8.73
N TRP A 173 6.59 7.58 -7.58
CA TRP A 173 5.63 8.61 -7.20
C TRP A 173 5.67 9.85 -8.10
N ASN A 174 6.86 10.25 -8.53
CA ASN A 174 7.04 11.37 -9.45
C ASN A 174 6.45 11.08 -10.83
N ARG A 175 6.43 9.82 -11.26
CA ARG A 175 5.92 9.38 -12.58
C ARG A 175 4.44 9.01 -12.56
N GLU A 176 3.83 8.85 -11.39
CA GLU A 176 2.43 8.43 -11.29
C GLU A 176 1.48 9.50 -11.86
N PRO A 177 0.59 9.15 -12.81
CA PRO A 177 -0.35 10.13 -13.38
C PRO A 177 -1.43 10.57 -12.38
N ASN A 178 -1.80 9.72 -11.42
CA ASN A 178 -2.86 9.99 -10.46
C ASN A 178 -2.34 10.60 -9.14
N GLY A 179 -3.19 11.33 -8.43
CA GLY A 179 -2.84 11.87 -7.10
C GLY A 179 -1.99 13.14 -7.15
N GLN A 180 -2.10 13.92 -8.23
CA GLN A 180 -1.37 15.18 -8.42
C GLN A 180 -1.48 16.13 -7.21
N TRP A 181 -2.69 16.26 -6.64
CA TRP A 181 -2.91 17.03 -5.41
C TRP A 181 -2.10 16.48 -4.22
N THR A 182 -2.15 15.17 -3.97
CA THR A 182 -1.36 14.56 -2.91
C THR A 182 0.13 14.78 -3.12
N ARG A 183 0.61 14.78 -4.37
CA ARG A 183 2.02 15.02 -4.70
C ARG A 183 2.45 16.46 -4.50
N SER A 184 1.55 17.44 -4.72
CA SER A 184 1.86 18.84 -4.46
C SER A 184 2.09 19.11 -2.97
N LEU A 185 1.39 18.36 -2.10
CA LEU A 185 1.53 18.41 -0.64
C LEU A 185 2.67 17.53 -0.09
N ILE A 186 2.81 16.31 -0.61
CA ILE A 186 3.80 15.31 -0.17
C ILE A 186 4.83 15.11 -1.28
N LYS A 187 5.82 16.00 -1.31
CA LYS A 187 6.89 16.01 -2.31
C LYS A 187 8.02 15.03 -1.98
N ASP A 188 8.42 14.99 -0.71
CA ASP A 188 9.50 14.13 -0.20
C ASP A 188 8.93 12.98 0.62
N LEU A 189 9.05 11.76 0.09
CA LEU A 189 8.59 10.55 0.76
C LEU A 189 9.44 10.17 1.97
N SER A 190 10.74 10.47 1.97
CA SER A 190 11.62 10.22 3.12
C SER A 190 11.18 11.06 4.31
N ALA A 191 11.05 12.37 4.10
CA ALA A 191 10.59 13.29 5.14
C ALA A 191 9.17 12.94 5.62
N TRP A 192 8.28 12.58 4.69
CA TRP A 192 6.92 12.18 5.04
C TRP A 192 6.91 10.91 5.90
N VAL A 193 7.56 9.83 5.47
CA VAL A 193 7.52 8.54 6.18
C VAL A 193 8.18 8.61 7.55
N ASN A 194 9.22 9.44 7.71
CA ASN A 194 10.00 9.58 8.94
C ASN A 194 9.48 10.68 9.89
N ARG A 195 8.38 11.35 9.55
CA ARG A 195 7.80 12.40 10.40
C ARG A 195 7.43 11.87 11.79
N LYS A 196 7.75 12.64 12.82
CA LYS A 196 7.44 12.32 14.23
C LYS A 196 6.12 12.90 14.71
N HIS A 197 5.49 13.75 13.90
CA HIS A 197 4.27 14.47 14.24
C HIS A 197 3.14 14.17 13.24
N GLY A 198 1.92 14.46 13.66
CA GLY A 198 0.72 14.29 12.85
C GLY A 198 0.29 12.83 12.75
N THR A 199 -1.03 12.62 12.76
CA THR A 199 -1.64 11.34 12.39
C THR A 199 -2.61 11.59 11.26
N VAL A 200 -2.79 10.58 10.42
CA VAL A 200 -3.75 10.65 9.34
C VAL A 200 -5.05 9.99 9.81
N ASP A 201 -6.11 10.78 9.86
CA ASP A 201 -7.46 10.35 10.15
C ASP A 201 -8.40 10.60 8.96
N PHE A 202 -9.71 10.49 9.19
CA PHE A 202 -10.71 10.63 8.14
C PHE A 202 -10.64 12.01 7.47
N HIS A 203 -10.65 13.09 8.24
CA HIS A 203 -10.69 14.45 7.71
C HIS A 203 -9.34 14.86 7.11
N THR A 204 -8.24 14.53 7.79
CA THR A 204 -6.88 14.81 7.30
C THR A 204 -6.64 14.11 5.95
N THR A 205 -7.12 12.88 5.79
CA THR A 205 -7.04 12.17 4.50
C THR A 205 -7.81 12.85 3.40
N GLN A 206 -9.01 13.37 3.67
CA GLN A 206 -9.77 14.10 2.66
C GLN A 206 -8.98 15.31 2.16
N MET A 207 -8.36 16.04 3.09
CA MET A 207 -7.50 17.18 2.77
C MET A 207 -6.25 16.77 1.97
N LEU A 208 -5.60 15.67 2.34
CA LEU A 208 -4.39 15.19 1.64
C LEU A 208 -4.68 14.57 0.27
N SER A 209 -5.90 14.10 0.04
CA SER A 209 -6.24 13.35 -1.17
C SER A 209 -7.09 14.14 -2.17
N SER A 210 -7.78 15.21 -1.75
CA SER A 210 -8.87 15.83 -2.53
C SER A 210 -10.11 14.92 -2.72
N HIS A 211 -10.16 13.78 -2.03
CA HIS A 211 -11.31 12.87 -2.05
C HIS A 211 -12.07 12.97 -0.74
N GLY A 212 -13.10 13.81 -0.71
CA GLY A 212 -13.81 14.13 0.52
C GLY A 212 -15.16 14.77 0.31
N CYS A 213 -15.71 15.35 1.37
CA CYS A 213 -16.99 16.05 1.35
C CYS A 213 -16.89 17.46 0.74
N PHE A 214 -16.18 17.59 -0.39
CA PHE A 214 -16.06 18.84 -1.15
C PHE A 214 -17.16 18.89 -2.21
N GLY A 215 -17.74 20.07 -2.46
CA GLY A 215 -18.82 20.25 -3.43
C GLY A 215 -18.48 19.69 -4.81
N LYS A 216 -17.29 20.00 -5.35
CA LYS A 216 -16.76 19.44 -6.61
C LYS A 216 -16.72 17.92 -6.61
N TYR A 217 -16.29 17.32 -5.51
CA TYR A 217 -16.21 15.86 -5.39
C TYR A 217 -17.60 15.23 -5.32
N LEU A 218 -18.49 15.76 -4.48
CA LEU A 218 -19.85 15.24 -4.30
C LEU A 218 -20.70 15.41 -5.57
N TRP A 219 -20.56 16.52 -6.28
CA TRP A 219 -21.18 16.77 -7.58
C TRP A 219 -20.73 15.74 -8.63
N ARG A 220 -19.42 15.44 -8.71
CA ARG A 220 -18.89 14.37 -9.59
C ARG A 220 -19.55 13.01 -9.34
N PHE A 221 -19.95 12.71 -8.11
CA PHE A 221 -20.66 11.49 -7.73
C PHE A 221 -22.19 11.64 -7.67
N LYS A 222 -22.73 12.74 -8.22
CA LYS A 222 -24.18 13.03 -8.28
C LYS A 222 -24.85 13.03 -6.90
N LYS A 223 -24.14 13.52 -5.88
CA LYS A 223 -24.66 13.71 -4.51
C LYS A 223 -25.07 15.16 -4.23
N LEU A 224 -24.67 16.08 -5.09
CA LEU A 224 -25.10 17.48 -5.13
C LEU A 224 -25.41 17.86 -6.58
N ASP A 225 -26.25 18.86 -6.77
CA ASP A 225 -26.64 19.36 -8.10
C ASP A 225 -25.59 20.26 -8.74
N ASN A 226 -24.73 20.87 -7.93
CA ASN A 226 -23.67 21.76 -8.37
C ASN A 226 -22.44 21.65 -7.46
N PRO A 227 -21.25 22.09 -7.92
CA PRO A 227 -20.02 22.00 -7.16
C PRO A 227 -19.77 23.19 -6.23
N ARG A 228 -20.72 24.11 -6.03
CA ARG A 228 -20.48 25.37 -5.31
C ARG A 228 -20.29 25.15 -3.82
N CYS A 229 -19.53 26.04 -3.18
CA CYS A 229 -19.38 26.03 -1.74
C CYS A 229 -20.64 26.57 -1.07
N ILE A 230 -21.20 25.82 -0.12
CA ILE A 230 -22.38 26.23 0.64
C ILE A 230 -22.11 27.40 1.58
N ASP A 231 -20.85 27.55 2.03
CA ASP A 231 -20.50 28.49 3.09
C ASP A 231 -20.16 29.89 2.55
N CYS A 232 -19.48 29.98 1.41
CA CYS A 232 -19.01 31.26 0.84
C CYS A 232 -19.49 31.52 -0.58
N GLY A 233 -20.20 30.58 -1.21
CA GLY A 233 -20.73 30.74 -2.56
C GLY A 233 -19.72 30.56 -3.71
N GLU A 234 -18.45 30.21 -3.42
CA GLU A 234 -17.43 29.95 -4.43
C GLU A 234 -17.93 28.97 -5.50
N PRO A 235 -17.77 29.24 -6.81
CA PRO A 235 -18.31 28.40 -7.88
C PRO A 235 -17.85 26.94 -7.86
N THR A 236 -16.64 26.68 -7.35
CA THR A 236 -16.04 25.35 -7.26
C THR A 236 -15.46 25.11 -5.88
N ASP A 237 -16.15 24.30 -5.09
CA ASP A 237 -15.69 23.84 -3.79
C ASP A 237 -14.81 22.60 -3.92
N ASP A 238 -13.50 22.83 -4.01
CA ASP A 238 -12.49 21.79 -3.89
C ASP A 238 -11.63 21.98 -2.65
N VAL A 239 -10.75 21.02 -2.42
CA VAL A 239 -9.87 21.02 -1.25
C VAL A 239 -8.96 22.24 -1.20
N GLU A 240 -8.53 22.77 -2.34
CA GLU A 240 -7.66 23.94 -2.39
C GLU A 240 -8.44 25.18 -1.95
N HIS A 241 -9.67 25.32 -2.43
CA HIS A 241 -10.60 26.32 -1.94
C HIS A 241 -10.79 26.19 -0.41
N VAL A 242 -11.17 25.02 0.09
CA VAL A 242 -11.42 24.81 1.52
C VAL A 242 -10.18 25.13 2.37
N MET A 243 -9.02 24.62 1.97
CA MET A 243 -7.78 24.74 2.75
C MET A 243 -7.14 26.11 2.69
N PHE A 244 -7.33 26.90 1.63
CA PHE A 244 -6.55 28.12 1.44
C PHE A 244 -7.36 29.38 1.16
N ARG A 245 -8.61 29.28 0.69
CA ARG A 245 -9.39 30.45 0.25
C ARG A 245 -10.71 30.65 0.98
N CYS A 246 -11.42 29.57 1.33
CA CYS A 246 -12.78 29.63 1.88
C CYS A 246 -12.87 30.54 3.11
N GLY A 247 -13.78 31.51 3.08
CA GLY A 247 -13.97 32.48 4.17
C GLY A 247 -14.42 31.85 5.49
N ARG A 248 -15.13 30.71 5.45
CA ARG A 248 -15.55 29.97 6.65
C ARG A 248 -14.38 29.60 7.56
N TRP A 249 -13.24 29.24 6.97
CA TRP A 249 -12.08 28.71 7.69
C TRP A 249 -11.01 29.77 7.92
N GLU A 250 -11.28 31.05 7.62
CA GLU A 250 -10.27 32.11 7.69
C GLU A 250 -9.67 32.25 9.10
N ARG A 251 -10.51 32.23 10.14
CA ARG A 251 -10.07 32.35 11.54
C ARG A 251 -9.14 31.20 11.94
N ASP A 252 -9.53 29.97 11.62
CA ASP A 252 -8.75 28.77 11.95
C ASP A 252 -7.41 28.76 11.19
N ARG A 253 -7.41 29.17 9.91
CA ARG A 253 -6.17 29.28 9.12
C ARG A 253 -5.21 30.30 9.71
N ARG A 254 -5.69 31.50 10.05
CA ARG A 254 -4.87 32.54 10.70
C ARG A 254 -4.30 32.04 12.03
N ALA A 255 -5.08 31.32 12.83
CA ALA A 255 -4.59 30.73 14.08
C ALA A 255 -3.43 29.75 13.84
N LEU A 256 -3.51 28.93 12.79
CA LEU A 256 -2.44 27.98 12.43
C LEU A 256 -1.16 28.68 11.92
N GLU A 257 -1.30 29.82 11.23
CA GLU A 257 -0.15 30.63 10.79
C GLU A 257 0.61 31.24 11.97
N VAL A 258 -0.11 31.74 12.98
CA VAL A 258 0.49 32.32 14.19
C VAL A 258 1.25 31.27 15.01
N VAL A 259 0.70 30.05 15.14
CA VAL A 259 1.39 28.94 15.84
C VAL A 259 2.70 28.56 15.14
N ARG A 260 2.80 28.76 13.82
CA ARG A 260 4.03 28.54 13.07
C ARG A 260 5.15 29.54 13.39
N ILE A 261 4.79 30.74 13.86
CA ILE A 261 5.74 31.81 14.22
C ILE A 261 6.22 31.65 15.68
N CYS A 262 5.43 31.04 16.56
CA CYS A 262 5.78 30.89 17.98
C CYS A 262 6.45 29.56 18.36
N VAL A 263 6.70 28.65 17.40
CA VAL A 263 7.32 27.32 17.66
C VAL A 263 8.65 27.14 16.91
N PHE A 264 9.33 28.24 16.60
CA PHE A 264 10.74 28.26 16.18
C PHE A 264 11.55 29.17 17.09
#